data_AF-A0A7V5TPU4-F1
#
_entry.id   AF-A0A7V5TPU4-F1
#
_cell.length_a   1.000
_cell.length_b   1.000
_cell.length_c   1.000
_cell.angle_alpha   90.00
_cell.angle_beta   90.00
_cell.angle_gamma   90.00
#
_symmetry.space_group_name_H-M   'P 1'
#
loop_
_entity.id
_entity.type
_entity.pdbx_description
1 polymer ?
#
loop_
_entity_poly.entity_id
_entity_poly.type
_entity_poly.pdbx_seq_one_letter_code
_entity_poly.pdbx_strand_id
1 'polypeptide(L)'
;MKTSFIIYDYETCCDLLAEHASGLAESVEGLEKWATFREFFRSLVQEAATSNSAILTQPDPDLVFAFLPEKIIQASGHENLSRDVDAAVRQLVRADSPPYSFDFFEAIGERDRVVASAAPEHWLEPNLLDDLILPRRVVVWVFFNAQRFLAEVLVPQLERRGFRVPPLSQEEILSGVLKVRHPEHPGLVYSIPWGEWLRDMVGGGYNIIFFMAVLALYLQKLDRAVSGGEQENE
;
A
#
# COMPACT_ATOMS: atom_id res chain seq x y z
N MET A 1 -24.62 7.20 -14.50
CA MET A 1 -24.47 5.86 -15.12
C MET A 1 -23.57 5.07 -14.19
N LYS A 2 -23.87 3.80 -13.87
CA LYS A 2 -23.02 3.01 -12.97
C LYS A 2 -21.78 2.55 -13.74
N THR A 3 -20.59 2.76 -13.18
CA THR A 3 -19.33 2.30 -13.77
C THR A 3 -19.26 0.76 -13.67
N SER A 4 -18.91 0.10 -14.77
CA SER A 4 -18.66 -1.35 -14.79
C SER A 4 -17.17 -1.62 -14.59
N PHE A 5 -16.85 -2.64 -13.81
CA PHE A 5 -15.46 -3.01 -13.50
C PHE A 5 -15.17 -4.42 -14.00
N ILE A 6 -13.99 -4.61 -14.59
CA ILE A 6 -13.36 -5.94 -14.67
C ILE A 6 -12.77 -6.21 -13.29
N ILE A 7 -13.09 -7.35 -12.70
CA ILE A 7 -12.69 -7.68 -11.32
C ILE A 7 -11.80 -8.91 -11.35
N TYR A 8 -10.58 -8.74 -10.85
CA TYR A 8 -9.65 -9.82 -10.49
C TYR A 8 -9.66 -9.94 -8.97
N ASP A 9 -10.43 -10.88 -8.44
CA ASP A 9 -10.51 -11.13 -6.99
C ASP A 9 -9.24 -11.81 -6.45
N TYR A 10 -9.18 -12.01 -5.13
CA TYR A 10 -7.99 -12.56 -4.48
C TYR A 10 -7.55 -13.92 -5.04
N GLU A 11 -8.48 -14.84 -5.26
CA GLU A 11 -8.17 -16.17 -5.79
C GLU A 11 -7.60 -16.06 -7.21
N THR A 12 -8.23 -15.25 -8.07
CA THR A 12 -7.75 -15.00 -9.43
C THR A 12 -6.37 -14.34 -9.43
N CYS A 13 -6.13 -13.39 -8.54
CA CYS A 13 -4.84 -12.71 -8.42
C CYS A 13 -3.75 -13.65 -7.92
N CYS A 14 -4.07 -14.55 -6.99
CA CYS A 14 -3.13 -15.59 -6.54
C CYS A 14 -2.69 -16.48 -7.69
N ASP A 15 -3.61 -16.90 -8.56
CA ASP A 15 -3.27 -17.74 -9.73
C ASP A 15 -2.35 -16.98 -10.71
N LEU A 16 -2.69 -15.73 -11.03
CA LEU A 16 -1.87 -14.87 -11.91
C LEU A 16 -0.47 -14.61 -11.33
N LEU A 17 -0.39 -14.32 -10.04
CA LEU A 17 0.88 -14.10 -9.34
C LEU A 17 1.69 -15.38 -9.19
N ALA A 18 1.06 -16.55 -9.02
CA ALA A 18 1.75 -17.83 -8.90
C ALA A 18 2.34 -18.29 -10.24
N GLU A 19 1.59 -18.14 -11.34
CA GLU A 19 2.09 -18.39 -12.70
C GLU A 19 3.35 -17.54 -12.96
N HIS A 20 3.32 -16.26 -12.57
CA HIS A 20 4.48 -15.37 -12.70
C HIS A 20 5.63 -15.66 -11.74
N ALA A 21 5.35 -15.96 -10.47
CA ALA A 21 6.37 -16.28 -9.48
C ALA A 21 7.15 -17.55 -9.86
N SER A 22 6.50 -18.51 -10.52
CA SER A 22 7.16 -19.71 -11.04
C SER A 22 8.18 -19.40 -12.14
N GLY A 23 7.93 -18.39 -12.98
CA GLY A 23 8.88 -17.91 -14.00
C GLY A 23 10.02 -17.04 -13.46
N LEU A 24 9.79 -16.31 -12.35
CA LEU A 24 10.79 -15.44 -11.72
C LEU A 24 11.68 -16.19 -10.72
N ALA A 25 11.21 -17.28 -10.13
CA ALA A 25 11.97 -18.08 -9.15
C ALA A 25 13.28 -18.66 -9.72
N GLU A 26 13.39 -18.78 -11.05
CA GLU A 26 14.58 -19.25 -11.73
C GLU A 26 15.60 -18.14 -12.05
N SER A 27 15.25 -16.86 -11.90
CA SER A 27 16.06 -15.73 -12.39
C SER A 27 16.28 -14.58 -11.39
N VAL A 28 15.58 -14.54 -10.26
CA VAL A 28 15.57 -13.39 -9.34
C VAL A 28 16.04 -13.76 -7.93
N GLU A 29 17.04 -13.05 -7.40
CA GLU A 29 17.57 -13.23 -6.04
C GLU A 29 17.26 -12.01 -5.12
N GLY A 30 17.28 -12.23 -3.81
CA GLY A 30 17.22 -11.14 -2.82
C GLY A 30 15.88 -10.42 -2.71
N LEU A 31 15.91 -9.09 -2.60
CA LEU A 31 14.72 -8.24 -2.39
C LEU A 31 13.74 -8.25 -3.56
N GLU A 32 14.25 -8.47 -4.77
CA GLU A 32 13.46 -8.48 -6.00
C GLU A 32 12.45 -9.63 -6.05
N LYS A 33 12.69 -10.72 -5.32
CA LYS A 33 11.72 -11.81 -5.14
C LYS A 33 10.40 -11.35 -4.52
N TRP A 34 10.44 -10.27 -3.73
CA TRP A 34 9.25 -9.70 -3.08
C TRP A 34 8.61 -8.58 -3.90
N ALA A 35 9.22 -8.18 -5.01
CA ALA A 35 8.74 -7.14 -5.92
C ALA A 35 7.73 -7.67 -6.94
N THR A 36 6.87 -8.60 -6.51
CA THR A 36 5.95 -9.36 -7.36
C THR A 36 4.86 -8.48 -7.98
N PHE A 37 4.59 -7.30 -7.42
CA PHE A 37 3.58 -6.40 -7.96
C PHE A 37 4.07 -5.60 -9.16
N ARG A 38 5.38 -5.59 -9.46
CA ARG A 38 5.92 -4.80 -10.57
C ARG A 38 5.36 -5.21 -11.92
N GLU A 39 5.50 -6.49 -12.25
CA GLU A 39 4.99 -7.07 -13.51
C GLU A 39 3.45 -7.11 -13.52
N PHE A 40 2.85 -7.46 -12.37
CA PHE A 40 1.40 -7.48 -12.21
C PHE A 40 0.74 -6.12 -12.44
N PHE A 41 1.36 -5.05 -11.92
CA PHE A 41 0.91 -3.68 -12.16
C PHE A 41 1.08 -3.29 -13.63
N ARG A 42 2.21 -3.66 -14.25
CA ARG A 42 2.49 -3.37 -15.66
C ARG A 42 1.40 -3.95 -16.57
N SER A 43 1.07 -5.23 -16.41
CA SER A 43 0.08 -5.90 -17.25
C SER A 43 -1.31 -5.26 -17.10
N LEU A 44 -1.74 -4.94 -15.88
CA LEU A 44 -3.05 -4.35 -15.63
C LEU A 44 -3.17 -2.91 -16.11
N VAL A 45 -2.10 -2.10 -16.03
CA VAL A 45 -2.10 -0.74 -16.62
C VAL A 45 -2.27 -0.83 -18.14
N GLN A 46 -1.52 -1.73 -18.79
CA GLN A 46 -1.61 -1.92 -20.24
C GLN A 46 -2.99 -2.42 -20.67
N GLU A 47 -3.56 -3.36 -19.91
CA GLU A 47 -4.90 -3.88 -20.15
C GLU A 47 -5.96 -2.79 -20.00
N ALA A 48 -5.92 -2.02 -18.90
CA ALA A 48 -6.85 -0.92 -18.65
C ALA A 48 -6.76 0.14 -19.77
N ALA A 49 -5.54 0.50 -20.20
CA ALA A 49 -5.32 1.44 -21.28
C ALA A 49 -5.84 0.93 -22.63
N THR A 50 -5.56 -0.34 -22.97
CA THR A 50 -5.90 -0.94 -24.27
C THR A 50 -7.39 -1.22 -24.40
N SER A 51 -7.99 -1.80 -23.36
CA SER A 51 -9.42 -2.12 -23.30
C SER A 51 -10.29 -0.90 -22.96
N ASN A 52 -9.69 0.19 -22.50
CA ASN A 52 -10.36 1.37 -21.96
C ASN A 52 -11.43 1.03 -20.92
N SER A 53 -11.14 0.05 -20.07
CA SER A 53 -12.02 -0.45 -19.02
C SER A 53 -11.44 -0.16 -17.64
N ALA A 54 -12.31 0.12 -16.67
CA ALA A 54 -11.90 0.23 -15.28
C ALA A 54 -11.66 -1.18 -14.71
N ILE A 55 -10.51 -1.39 -14.09
CA ILE A 55 -10.11 -2.69 -13.54
C ILE A 55 -9.93 -2.56 -12.02
N LEU A 56 -10.51 -3.50 -11.27
CA LEU A 56 -10.25 -3.70 -9.85
C LEU A 56 -9.49 -5.00 -9.66
N THR A 57 -8.43 -4.97 -8.86
CA THR A 57 -7.65 -6.16 -8.52
C THR A 57 -7.39 -6.24 -7.03
N GLN A 58 -7.43 -7.44 -6.47
CA GLN A 58 -7.18 -7.73 -5.06
C GLN A 58 -5.99 -8.67 -4.89
N PRO A 59 -4.73 -8.21 -5.03
CA PRO A 59 -3.57 -9.10 -4.90
C PRO A 59 -3.30 -9.57 -3.46
N ASP A 60 -3.94 -8.95 -2.47
CA ASP A 60 -3.92 -9.36 -1.07
C ASP A 60 -5.31 -9.15 -0.45
N PRO A 61 -5.76 -9.94 0.54
CA PRO A 61 -7.11 -9.81 1.08
C PRO A 61 -7.43 -8.39 1.58
N ASP A 62 -6.41 -7.66 2.04
CA ASP A 62 -6.56 -6.33 2.60
C ASP A 62 -6.14 -5.21 1.64
N LEU A 63 -5.75 -5.51 0.40
CA LEU A 63 -5.24 -4.54 -0.57
C LEU A 63 -5.94 -4.66 -1.92
N VAL A 64 -6.47 -3.53 -2.42
CA VAL A 64 -7.10 -3.42 -3.73
C VAL A 64 -6.49 -2.28 -4.54
N PHE A 65 -6.24 -2.53 -5.83
CA PHE A 65 -5.87 -1.51 -6.79
C PHE A 65 -7.03 -1.27 -7.77
N ALA A 66 -7.29 0.00 -8.09
CA ALA A 66 -8.22 0.42 -9.11
C ALA A 66 -7.48 1.12 -10.24
N PHE A 67 -7.44 0.50 -11.42
CA PHE A 67 -6.87 1.08 -12.64
C PHE A 67 -7.97 1.75 -13.45
N LEU A 68 -7.87 3.07 -13.58
CA LEU A 68 -8.94 3.93 -14.07
C LEU A 68 -8.46 4.70 -15.31
N PRO A 69 -8.87 4.28 -16.52
CA PRO A 69 -8.56 5.03 -17.73
C PRO A 69 -9.20 6.42 -17.72
N GLU A 70 -8.50 7.42 -18.24
CA GLU A 70 -8.94 8.82 -18.26
C GLU A 70 -10.33 8.99 -18.86
N LYS A 71 -10.64 8.25 -19.94
CA LYS A 71 -11.95 8.31 -20.60
C LYS A 71 -13.09 7.90 -19.67
N ILE A 72 -12.86 6.95 -18.76
CA ILE A 72 -13.86 6.53 -17.77
C ILE A 72 -14.05 7.63 -16.74
N ILE A 73 -12.96 8.25 -16.28
CA ILE A 73 -13.01 9.38 -15.33
C ILE A 73 -13.82 10.54 -15.93
N GLN A 74 -13.56 10.89 -17.18
CA GLN A 74 -14.26 11.97 -17.89
C GLN A 74 -15.75 11.64 -18.12
N ALA A 75 -16.08 10.40 -18.48
CA ALA A 75 -17.45 9.99 -18.79
C ALA A 75 -18.35 9.89 -17.54
N SER A 76 -17.83 9.37 -16.43
CA SER A 76 -18.62 9.18 -15.20
C SER A 76 -18.68 10.45 -14.32
N GLY A 77 -17.65 11.30 -14.40
CA GLY A 77 -17.40 12.38 -13.45
C GLY A 77 -16.78 11.84 -12.16
N HIS A 78 -15.86 12.61 -11.57
CA HIS A 78 -15.00 12.16 -10.47
C HIS A 78 -15.77 11.66 -9.24
N GLU A 79 -16.79 12.40 -8.78
CA GLU A 79 -17.57 12.03 -7.59
C GLU A 79 -18.35 10.72 -7.76
N ASN A 80 -18.98 10.53 -8.93
CA ASN A 80 -19.72 9.31 -9.21
C ASN A 80 -18.78 8.10 -9.32
N LEU A 81 -17.64 8.30 -9.99
CA LEU A 81 -16.63 7.25 -10.12
C LEU A 81 -16.04 6.87 -8.76
N SER A 82 -15.68 7.85 -7.93
CA SER A 82 -15.19 7.61 -6.57
C SER A 82 -16.18 6.81 -5.75
N ARG A 83 -17.47 7.18 -5.76
CA ARG A 83 -18.52 6.42 -5.06
C ARG A 83 -18.67 4.99 -5.61
N ASP A 84 -18.64 4.81 -6.92
CA ASP A 84 -18.76 3.49 -7.55
C ASP A 84 -17.56 2.58 -7.22
N VAL A 85 -16.34 3.14 -7.24
CA VAL A 85 -15.11 2.46 -6.86
C VAL A 85 -15.16 2.09 -5.38
N ASP A 86 -15.47 3.03 -4.49
CA ASP A 86 -15.56 2.77 -3.04
C ASP A 86 -16.54 1.64 -2.73
N ALA A 87 -17.70 1.64 -3.39
CA ALA A 87 -18.71 0.60 -3.20
C ALA A 87 -18.20 -0.79 -3.65
N ALA A 88 -17.50 -0.85 -4.78
CA ALA A 88 -16.94 -2.11 -5.29
C ALA A 88 -15.75 -2.59 -4.46
N VAL A 89 -14.86 -1.68 -4.05
CA VAL A 89 -13.71 -1.97 -3.18
C VAL A 89 -14.18 -2.55 -1.85
N ARG A 90 -15.17 -1.95 -1.20
CA ARG A 90 -15.70 -2.44 0.09
C ARG A 90 -16.22 -3.88 0.02
N GLN A 91 -16.75 -4.29 -1.14
CA GLN A 91 -17.17 -5.67 -1.35
C GLN A 91 -15.99 -6.64 -1.42
N LEU A 92 -14.86 -6.20 -1.99
CA LEU A 92 -13.63 -7.00 -2.12
C LEU A 92 -12.87 -7.10 -0.78
N VAL A 93 -12.54 -5.97 -0.15
CA VAL A 93 -11.76 -5.96 1.11
C VAL A 93 -12.57 -6.32 2.35
N ARG A 94 -13.90 -6.54 2.20
CA ARG A 94 -14.84 -6.84 3.29
C ARG A 94 -14.67 -5.90 4.49
N ALA A 95 -14.48 -4.61 4.23
CA ALA A 95 -14.24 -3.61 5.26
C ALA A 95 -15.56 -3.03 5.77
N ASP A 96 -15.74 -3.03 7.10
CA ASP A 96 -16.88 -2.41 7.78
C ASP A 96 -16.80 -0.86 7.79
N SER A 97 -15.61 -0.32 7.59
CA SER A 97 -15.32 1.11 7.52
C SER A 97 -14.71 1.49 6.17
N PRO A 98 -14.62 2.79 5.81
CA PRO A 98 -13.92 3.19 4.61
C PRO A 98 -12.46 2.73 4.65
N PRO A 99 -11.94 2.15 3.55
CA PRO A 99 -10.53 1.79 3.46
C PRO A 99 -9.64 3.04 3.48
N TYR A 100 -8.39 2.87 3.91
CA TYR A 100 -7.35 3.87 3.68
C TYR A 100 -7.04 3.89 2.18
N SER A 101 -7.11 5.08 1.56
CA SER A 101 -6.91 5.22 0.13
C SER A 101 -5.86 6.27 -0.20
N PHE A 102 -5.07 6.02 -1.25
CA PHE A 102 -4.13 6.99 -1.79
C PHE A 102 -4.02 6.83 -3.31
N ASP A 103 -3.63 7.89 -3.99
CA ASP A 103 -3.22 7.78 -5.39
C ASP A 103 -1.84 7.12 -5.42
N PHE A 104 -1.68 6.05 -6.20
CA PHE A 104 -0.40 5.37 -6.39
C PHE A 104 0.72 6.34 -6.80
N PHE A 105 0.37 7.43 -7.46
CA PHE A 105 1.31 8.49 -7.80
C PHE A 105 1.78 9.32 -6.64
N GLU A 106 1.01 9.47 -5.56
CA GLU A 106 1.51 10.11 -4.34
C GLU A 106 2.61 9.23 -3.71
N ALA A 107 2.43 7.91 -3.75
CA ALA A 107 3.44 6.95 -3.32
C ALA A 107 4.71 6.95 -4.19
N ILE A 108 4.59 7.33 -5.47
CA ILE A 108 5.74 7.52 -6.36
C ILE A 108 6.27 8.97 -6.30
N GLY A 109 5.45 9.96 -5.98
CA GLY A 109 5.70 11.38 -6.26
C GLY A 109 6.11 12.23 -5.07
N GLU A 110 5.92 11.79 -3.82
CA GLU A 110 6.43 12.49 -2.62
C GLU A 110 7.97 12.47 -2.47
N ARG A 111 8.69 12.33 -3.58
CA ARG A 111 10.15 12.17 -3.69
C ARG A 111 10.97 13.43 -3.45
N ASP A 112 10.37 14.61 -3.48
CA ASP A 112 11.09 15.88 -3.23
C ASP A 112 11.57 16.01 -1.77
N ARG A 113 11.25 15.06 -0.89
CA ARG A 113 11.72 15.02 0.52
C ARG A 113 12.89 14.06 0.76
N VAL A 114 13.29 13.25 -0.22
CA VAL A 114 14.40 12.31 -0.06
C VAL A 114 15.70 12.97 -0.50
N VAL A 115 16.63 13.15 0.44
CA VAL A 115 17.94 13.76 0.24
C VAL A 115 18.73 12.99 -0.85
N ALA A 116 18.78 13.57 -2.05
CA ALA A 116 19.71 13.52 -3.21
C ALA A 116 20.75 12.38 -3.43
N SER A 117 20.85 11.33 -2.62
CA SER A 117 21.83 10.24 -2.79
C SER A 117 21.22 8.86 -3.03
N ALA A 118 19.90 8.74 -2.91
CA ALA A 118 19.17 7.50 -3.15
C ALA A 118 17.94 7.80 -4.02
N ALA A 119 18.15 8.35 -5.22
CA ALA A 119 17.09 8.37 -6.22
C ALA A 119 16.68 6.91 -6.45
N PRO A 120 15.46 6.48 -6.07
CA PRO A 120 15.05 5.11 -6.27
C PRO A 120 15.02 4.89 -7.77
N GLU A 121 15.77 3.90 -8.27
CA GLU A 121 15.56 3.39 -9.63
C GLU A 121 14.07 3.09 -9.77
N HIS A 122 13.41 3.82 -10.68
CA HIS A 122 12.04 3.50 -11.02
C HIS A 122 12.04 2.13 -11.69
N TRP A 123 11.41 1.17 -11.03
CA TRP A 123 11.20 -0.14 -11.61
C TRP A 123 10.17 -0.11 -12.77
N LEU A 124 9.40 0.97 -12.88
CA LEU A 124 8.50 1.21 -14.00
C LEU A 124 9.32 1.54 -15.25
N GLU A 125 9.09 0.80 -16.32
CA GLU A 125 9.70 1.08 -17.61
C GLU A 125 9.37 2.51 -18.06
N PRO A 126 10.32 3.23 -18.69
CA PRO A 126 10.12 4.61 -19.14
C PRO A 126 8.88 4.77 -20.01
N ASN A 127 8.60 3.82 -20.92
CA ASN A 127 7.43 3.93 -21.80
C ASN A 127 6.12 3.77 -21.02
N LEU A 128 6.06 2.89 -20.01
CA LEU A 128 4.85 2.76 -19.19
C LEU A 128 4.62 4.05 -18.38
N LEU A 129 5.70 4.54 -17.75
CA LEU A 129 5.70 5.76 -16.95
C LEU A 129 5.35 6.99 -17.79
N ASP A 130 6.05 7.23 -18.89
CA ASP A 130 5.94 8.45 -19.69
C ASP A 130 4.73 8.45 -20.64
N ASP A 131 4.28 7.30 -21.14
CA ASP A 131 3.22 7.26 -22.16
C ASP A 131 1.81 7.02 -21.60
N LEU A 132 1.69 6.30 -20.48
CA LEU A 132 0.40 5.90 -19.91
C LEU A 132 0.12 6.55 -18.56
N ILE A 133 1.15 6.72 -17.75
CA ILE A 133 1.05 6.86 -16.31
C ILE A 133 1.24 8.35 -15.90
N LEU A 134 2.34 9.00 -16.28
CA LEU A 134 2.58 10.44 -16.08
C LEU A 134 1.57 11.35 -16.81
N PRO A 135 1.13 11.04 -18.05
CA PRO A 135 0.07 11.81 -18.69
C PRO A 135 -1.32 11.53 -18.10
N ARG A 136 -1.42 10.70 -17.05
CA ARG A 136 -2.67 10.28 -16.38
C ARG A 136 -3.68 9.61 -17.31
N ARG A 137 -3.20 8.90 -18.35
CA ARG A 137 -4.10 8.11 -19.21
C ARG A 137 -4.71 6.94 -18.46
N VAL A 138 -3.99 6.42 -17.47
CA VAL A 138 -4.52 5.52 -16.44
C VAL A 138 -4.11 6.08 -15.09
N VAL A 139 -5.11 6.36 -14.24
CA VAL A 139 -4.92 6.70 -12.83
C VAL A 139 -5.03 5.42 -12.02
N VAL A 140 -4.18 5.26 -11.01
CA VAL A 140 -4.24 4.10 -10.12
C VAL A 140 -4.53 4.51 -8.70
N TRP A 141 -5.66 4.08 -8.17
CA TRP A 141 -6.00 4.27 -6.76
C TRP A 141 -5.73 2.99 -5.99
N VAL A 142 -5.18 3.13 -4.80
CA VAL A 142 -4.86 2.02 -3.91
C VAL A 142 -5.73 2.12 -2.68
N PHE A 143 -6.28 0.99 -2.25
CA PHE A 143 -7.17 0.88 -1.10
C PHE A 143 -6.67 -0.21 -0.17
N PHE A 144 -6.55 0.11 1.11
CA PHE A 144 -6.04 -0.79 2.13
C PHE A 144 -6.99 -0.89 3.32
N ASN A 145 -7.24 -2.12 3.80
CA ASN A 145 -8.02 -2.38 5.00
C ASN A 145 -7.23 -2.05 6.27
N ALA A 146 -6.98 -0.76 6.48
CA ALA A 146 -6.20 -0.24 7.60
C ALA A 146 -6.80 -0.61 8.96
N GLN A 147 -8.14 -0.66 9.08
CA GLN A 147 -8.79 -1.03 10.33
C GLN A 147 -8.40 -2.44 10.75
N ARG A 148 -8.51 -3.42 9.84
CA ARG A 148 -8.16 -4.80 10.13
C ARG A 148 -6.67 -4.94 10.39
N PHE A 149 -5.82 -4.32 9.56
CA PHE A 149 -4.38 -4.32 9.77
C PHE A 149 -4.00 -3.78 11.15
N LEU A 150 -4.55 -2.64 11.57
CA LEU A 150 -4.27 -2.08 12.89
C LEU A 150 -4.76 -3.00 14.01
N ALA A 151 -5.99 -3.50 13.92
CA ALA A 151 -6.62 -4.30 14.96
C ALA A 151 -6.01 -5.72 15.12
N GLU A 152 -5.67 -6.37 14.02
CA GLU A 152 -5.22 -7.77 14.02
C GLU A 152 -3.69 -7.91 13.99
N VAL A 153 -2.99 -6.88 13.51
CA VAL A 153 -1.55 -6.97 13.24
C VAL A 153 -0.76 -5.95 14.07
N LEU A 154 -0.86 -4.66 13.77
CA LEU A 154 0.07 -3.67 14.31
C LEU A 154 -0.13 -3.42 15.82
N VAL A 155 -1.38 -3.18 16.26
CA VAL A 155 -1.68 -2.92 17.68
C VAL A 155 -1.33 -4.12 18.56
N PRO A 156 -1.73 -5.38 18.25
CA PRO A 156 -1.34 -6.53 19.05
C PRO A 156 0.18 -6.71 19.17
N GLN A 157 0.95 -6.39 18.12
CA GLN A 157 2.41 -6.47 18.16
C GLN A 157 3.03 -5.40 19.08
N LEU A 158 2.46 -4.20 19.10
CA LEU A 158 2.87 -3.12 19.99
C LEU A 158 2.52 -3.41 21.45
N GLU A 159 1.31 -3.88 21.72
CA GLU A 159 0.85 -4.20 23.08
C GLU A 159 1.65 -5.36 23.69
N ARG A 160 2.01 -6.38 22.90
CA ARG A 160 2.91 -7.46 23.33
C ARG A 160 4.29 -6.95 23.78
N ARG A 161 4.72 -5.80 23.27
CA ARG A 161 5.97 -5.11 23.64
C ARG A 161 5.77 -4.08 24.75
N GLY A 162 4.57 -4.01 25.35
CA GLY A 162 4.26 -3.12 26.47
C GLY A 162 3.85 -1.70 26.05
N PHE A 163 3.80 -1.39 24.75
CA PHE A 163 3.31 -0.10 24.30
C PHE A 163 1.82 0.05 24.62
N ARG A 164 1.43 1.27 24.99
CA ARG A 164 0.01 1.63 25.13
C ARG A 164 -0.46 2.37 23.89
N VAL A 165 -1.50 1.85 23.26
CA VAL A 165 -2.16 2.47 22.12
C VAL A 165 -3.46 3.13 22.60
N PRO A 166 -3.66 4.44 22.39
CA PRO A 166 -4.93 5.10 22.67
C PRO A 166 -6.06 4.51 21.80
N PRO A 167 -7.34 4.64 22.22
CA PRO A 167 -8.47 4.26 21.37
C PRO A 167 -8.40 4.97 20.02
N LEU A 168 -8.52 4.19 18.94
CA LEU A 168 -8.37 4.70 17.58
C LEU A 168 -9.70 5.24 17.07
N SER A 169 -9.71 6.51 16.70
CA SER A 169 -10.79 7.09 15.91
C SER A 169 -10.62 6.71 14.42
N GLN A 170 -11.72 6.75 13.67
CA GLN A 170 -11.68 6.51 12.22
C GLN A 170 -10.78 7.52 11.50
N GLU A 171 -10.75 8.78 11.95
CA GLU A 171 -9.87 9.81 11.40
C GLU A 171 -8.38 9.45 11.61
N GLU A 172 -8.02 8.92 12.77
CA GLU A 172 -6.65 8.45 13.04
C GLU A 172 -6.29 7.24 12.17
N ILE A 173 -7.22 6.29 11.97
CA ILE A 173 -7.02 5.16 11.05
C ILE A 173 -6.78 5.65 9.62
N LEU A 174 -7.50 6.68 9.18
CA LEU A 174 -7.34 7.20 7.82
C LEU A 174 -6.14 8.16 7.68
N SER A 175 -5.56 8.63 8.79
CA SER A 175 -4.40 9.52 8.78
C SER A 175 -3.08 8.84 8.37
N GLY A 176 -3.03 7.50 8.40
CA GLY A 176 -1.77 6.77 8.14
C GLY A 176 -0.76 6.84 9.30
N VAL A 177 -1.12 7.40 10.45
CA VAL A 177 -0.24 7.55 11.61
C VAL A 177 -0.87 6.93 12.86
N LEU A 178 -0.12 6.07 13.54
CA LEU A 178 -0.51 5.46 14.80
C LEU A 178 0.26 6.09 15.97
N LYS A 179 -0.45 6.68 16.93
CA LYS A 179 0.14 7.23 18.16
C LYS A 179 0.29 6.14 19.22
N VAL A 180 1.45 6.06 19.85
CA VAL A 180 1.75 5.06 20.88
C VAL A 180 2.52 5.67 22.05
N ARG A 181 2.44 5.06 23.22
CA ARG A 181 3.25 5.42 24.40
C ARG A 181 4.14 4.26 24.78
N HIS A 182 5.42 4.54 24.99
CA HIS A 182 6.38 3.54 25.45
C HIS A 182 6.14 3.21 26.94
N PRO A 183 6.27 1.94 27.37
CA PRO A 183 6.09 1.57 28.78
C PRO A 183 7.03 2.31 29.75
N GLU A 184 8.28 2.50 29.34
CA GLU A 184 9.32 3.17 30.17
C GLU A 184 9.23 4.71 30.13
N HIS A 185 8.55 5.27 29.13
CA HIS A 185 8.36 6.72 28.98
C HIS A 185 6.87 7.05 28.69
N PRO A 186 5.96 6.79 29.65
CA PRO A 186 4.52 6.89 29.40
C PRO A 186 4.04 8.34 29.17
N GLY A 187 4.86 9.34 29.51
CA GLY A 187 4.60 10.76 29.24
C GLY A 187 4.89 11.18 27.79
N LEU A 188 5.65 10.39 27.03
CA LEU A 188 6.01 10.67 25.65
C LEU A 188 5.08 9.93 24.68
N VAL A 189 4.65 10.63 23.63
CA VAL A 189 3.85 10.05 22.55
C VAL A 189 4.73 9.93 21.31
N TYR A 190 4.84 8.71 20.80
CA TYR A 190 5.55 8.38 19.57
C TYR A 190 4.54 8.21 18.43
N SER A 191 4.94 8.57 17.22
CA SER A 191 4.14 8.42 16.01
C SER A 191 4.75 7.36 15.10
N ILE A 192 3.95 6.39 14.69
CA ILE A 192 4.32 5.32 13.76
C ILE A 192 3.63 5.62 12.42
N PRO A 193 4.36 6.09 11.39
CA PRO A 193 3.80 6.48 10.10
C PRO A 193 3.59 5.27 9.18
N TRP A 194 2.72 4.34 9.59
CA TRP A 194 2.48 3.08 8.86
C TRP A 194 1.92 3.29 7.45
N GLY A 195 1.16 4.37 7.22
CA GLY A 195 0.61 4.70 5.90
C GLY A 195 1.69 5.14 4.93
N GLU A 196 2.68 5.91 5.39
CA GLU A 196 3.85 6.29 4.59
C GLU A 196 4.65 5.06 4.15
N TRP A 197 4.92 4.14 5.08
CA TRP A 197 5.62 2.90 4.78
C TRP A 197 4.86 1.99 3.82
N LEU A 198 3.53 1.93 3.94
CA LEU A 198 2.68 1.21 2.99
C LEU A 198 2.80 1.83 1.60
N ARG A 199 2.71 3.16 1.49
CA ARG A 199 2.86 3.89 0.22
C ARG A 199 4.22 3.62 -0.40
N ASP A 200 5.32 3.78 0.34
CA ASP A 200 6.67 3.54 -0.17
C ASP A 200 6.87 2.10 -0.65
N MET A 201 6.33 1.14 0.10
CA MET A 201 6.39 -0.28 -0.24
C MET A 201 5.64 -0.58 -1.55
N VAL A 202 4.39 -0.11 -1.64
CA VAL A 202 3.55 -0.26 -2.84
C VAL A 202 4.19 0.47 -4.03
N GLY A 203 4.69 1.69 -3.83
CA GLY A 203 5.42 2.47 -4.84
C GLY A 203 6.72 1.79 -5.30
N GLY A 204 7.35 0.98 -4.43
CA GLY A 204 8.49 0.13 -4.77
C GLY A 204 8.12 -1.17 -5.51
N GLY A 205 6.82 -1.45 -5.66
CA GLY A 205 6.28 -2.64 -6.32
C GLY A 205 6.39 -3.90 -5.47
N TYR A 206 6.54 -3.76 -4.15
CA TYR A 206 6.66 -4.87 -3.23
C TYR A 206 5.29 -5.38 -2.77
N ASN A 207 5.25 -6.62 -2.27
CA ASN A 207 4.04 -7.21 -1.69
C ASN A 207 3.92 -6.99 -0.17
N ILE A 208 2.76 -7.32 0.39
CA ILE A 208 2.46 -7.09 1.81
C ILE A 208 3.44 -7.83 2.75
N ILE A 209 4.02 -8.95 2.32
CA ILE A 209 4.95 -9.72 3.14
C ILE A 209 6.22 -8.90 3.40
N PHE A 210 6.68 -8.14 2.40
CA PHE A 210 7.80 -7.23 2.57
C PHE A 210 7.47 -6.12 3.57
N PHE A 211 6.29 -5.51 3.48
CA PHE A 211 5.82 -4.52 4.46
C PHE A 211 5.82 -5.08 5.88
N MET A 212 5.31 -6.30 6.05
CA MET A 212 5.32 -7.02 7.33
C MET A 212 6.73 -7.25 7.87
N ALA A 213 7.69 -7.58 7.02
CA ALA A 213 9.09 -7.76 7.41
C ALA A 213 9.73 -6.42 7.85
N VAL A 214 9.49 -5.34 7.11
CA VAL A 214 9.97 -3.99 7.45
C VAL A 214 9.39 -3.52 8.78
N LEU A 215 8.09 -3.72 9.01
CA LEU A 215 7.43 -3.44 10.29
C LEU A 215 8.07 -4.19 11.44
N ALA A 216 8.31 -5.50 11.27
CA ALA A 216 8.94 -6.31 12.30
C ALA A 216 10.34 -5.80 12.66
N LEU A 217 11.15 -5.45 11.66
CA LEU A 217 12.48 -4.87 11.86
C LEU A 217 12.43 -3.49 12.53
N TYR A 218 11.47 -2.65 12.14
CA TYR A 218 11.27 -1.34 12.78
C TYR A 218 10.93 -1.49 14.25
N LEU A 219 9.97 -2.36 14.60
CA LEU A 219 9.57 -2.60 15.99
C LEU A 219 10.75 -3.12 16.82
N GLN A 220 11.58 -4.01 16.27
CA GLN A 220 12.80 -4.45 16.94
C GLN A 220 13.81 -3.33 17.18
N LYS A 221 13.97 -2.40 16.22
CA LYS A 221 14.85 -1.23 16.38
C LYS A 221 14.29 -0.25 17.39
N LEU A 222 12.97 -0.06 17.42
CA LEU A 222 12.30 0.78 18.38
C LEU A 222 12.53 0.27 19.81
N ASP A 223 12.35 -1.04 20.03
CA ASP A 223 12.65 -1.68 21.32
C ASP A 223 14.11 -1.42 21.74
N ARG A 224 15.08 -1.61 20.83
CA ARG A 224 16.51 -1.36 21.11
C ARG A 224 16.83 0.11 21.38
N ALA A 225 16.24 1.03 20.63
CA ALA A 225 16.51 2.46 20.77
C ALA A 225 16.02 2.97 22.13
N VAL A 226 14.94 2.40 22.67
CA VAL A 226 14.45 2.78 23.98
C VAL A 226 15.23 2.11 25.10
N SER A 227 15.54 0.81 24.99
CA SER A 227 16.38 0.12 25.99
C SER A 227 17.86 0.56 25.98
N GLY A 228 18.38 1.06 24.86
CA GLY A 228 19.77 1.47 24.71
C GLY A 228 20.09 2.86 25.28
N GLY A 229 19.08 3.66 25.61
CA GLY A 229 19.27 4.98 26.24
C GLY A 229 19.79 4.92 27.68
N GLU A 230 19.83 3.73 28.30
CA GLU A 230 20.31 3.54 29.68
C GLU A 230 21.83 3.29 29.78
N GLN A 231 22.56 3.06 28.68
CA GLN A 231 24.00 2.70 28.75
C GLN A 231 25.00 3.85 28.56
N GLU A 232 24.58 5.09 28.33
CA GLU A 232 25.50 6.24 28.15
C GLU A 232 25.62 7.17 29.36
N ASN A 233 25.06 6.81 30.52
CA ASN A 233 25.16 7.59 31.77
C ASN A 233 25.62 6.74 32.98
N GLU A 234 26.65 5.91 32.80
CA GLU A 234 27.48 5.42 33.92
C GLU A 234 28.96 5.77 33.70
#